data_AF-A0A2G2EJF6-F1
#
_entry.id   AF-A0A2G2EJF6-F1
#
_cell.length_a   1.000
_cell.length_b   1.000
_cell.length_c   1.000
_cell.angle_alpha   90.00
_cell.angle_beta   90.00
_cell.angle_gamma   90.00
#
_symmetry.space_group_name_H-M   'P 1'
#
loop_
_entity.id
_entity.type
_entity.pdbx_description
1 polymer ?
#
loop_
_entity_poly.entity_id
_entity_poly.type
_entity_poly.pdbx_seq_one_letter_code
_entity_poly.pdbx_strand_id
1 'polypeptide(L)'
;MSKPFSLFSNRKITDAQSVAESQAFCMKPWVHLFVSQYGSVVPCCLTPWDKEGALGDVNKQSIKEIWNGTEMRQFRKTLLKDQPDERCKSCYESERNGLKSTRKMTNALYADKLDWALDTKRNGFSEKAKPIFWDIRISNLCNFKCRICGHHSSSQWYKDAKEMGSLSHETKIQHGPKNFNELLEQLLFVFDDLEEIYFAGGEPLLMEEHWAILDLLLEHGKTDVKLRYATNFSQTVYKGRDVFQLWTRFNNVNVHASLDDTGKRGELQRSGQSWDIAVSERKRMLEVCPHVHFLVTPTINVMNIHNIGAFHKEWVLSKLISIDEFMPHTLRSPNYLSIRIFPESERETIRKVLEQHIDWVIEYVKEHPPQAPTKAELEQFDGLLDNLGMNETTGHPKIDMQLNEFRNCITYMDSKNDQHLIPEFIAFTDTLDHLRAESTRTVLPELSPLWDYTKSLDENA
;
A
#
# COMPACT_ATOMS: atom_id res chain seq x y z
N MET A 1 50.82 18.12 17.34
CA MET A 1 49.72 18.34 16.37
C MET A 1 48.64 17.32 16.64
N SER A 2 47.61 17.72 17.38
CA SER A 2 46.44 16.92 17.73
C SER A 2 45.60 16.67 16.47
N LYS A 3 45.32 15.41 16.15
CA LYS A 3 44.30 15.03 15.16
C LYS A 3 42.97 15.66 15.58
N PRO A 4 42.19 16.27 14.67
CA PRO A 4 40.86 16.74 15.02
C PRO A 4 40.03 15.53 15.46
N PHE A 5 39.49 15.57 16.68
CA PHE A 5 38.46 14.64 17.12
C PHE A 5 37.33 14.69 16.08
N SER A 6 37.10 13.58 15.36
CA SER A 6 36.00 13.45 14.41
C SER A 6 34.68 13.63 15.15
N LEU A 7 34.07 14.80 14.99
CA LEU A 7 32.85 15.25 15.67
C LEU A 7 31.56 14.52 15.20
N PHE A 8 31.70 13.44 14.42
CA PHE A 8 30.61 12.61 13.88
C PHE A 8 30.63 11.15 14.37
N SER A 9 31.46 10.80 15.36
CA SER A 9 31.91 9.44 15.70
C SER A 9 30.86 8.35 15.97
N ASN A 10 29.56 8.66 15.99
CA ASN A 10 28.49 7.68 16.27
C ASN A 10 27.50 7.49 15.11
N ARG A 11 27.65 8.17 13.97
CA ARG A 11 26.82 7.86 12.78
C ARG A 11 27.36 6.62 12.08
N LYS A 12 26.44 5.72 11.72
CA LYS A 12 26.76 4.56 10.87
C LYS A 12 26.42 4.81 9.41
N ILE A 13 25.51 5.75 9.14
CA ILE A 13 25.14 6.15 7.78
C ILE A 13 25.98 7.35 7.36
N THR A 14 26.85 7.15 6.37
CA THR A 14 27.82 8.15 5.89
C THR A 14 27.80 8.35 4.37
N ASP A 15 27.30 7.37 3.63
CA ASP A 15 27.33 7.29 2.17
C ASP A 15 26.36 6.23 1.65
N ALA A 16 26.26 6.08 0.33
CA ALA A 16 25.37 5.12 -0.31
C ALA A 16 25.69 3.67 0.06
N GLN A 17 26.96 3.31 0.26
CA GLN A 17 27.36 1.96 0.66
C GLN A 17 26.82 1.63 2.05
N SER A 18 26.98 2.54 3.02
CA SER A 18 26.43 2.35 4.37
C SER A 18 24.90 2.24 4.39
N VAL A 19 24.19 2.85 3.43
CA VAL A 19 22.74 2.70 3.26
C VAL A 19 22.38 1.32 2.72
N ALA A 20 23.14 0.80 1.75
CA ALA A 20 22.93 -0.52 1.19
C ALA A 20 23.13 -1.64 2.23
N GLU A 21 24.11 -1.48 3.11
CA GLU A 21 24.44 -2.44 4.18
C GLU A 21 23.54 -2.29 5.43
N SER A 22 22.80 -1.19 5.53
CA SER A 22 22.02 -0.80 6.70
C SER A 22 20.84 -1.74 7.01
N GLN A 23 20.69 -2.04 8.29
CA GLN A 23 19.60 -2.87 8.80
C GLN A 23 18.37 -2.07 9.27
N ALA A 24 18.52 -0.76 9.51
CA ALA A 24 17.46 0.07 10.09
C ALA A 24 17.10 1.33 9.30
N PHE A 25 18.05 1.92 8.57
CA PHE A 25 17.90 3.23 7.92
C PHE A 25 16.79 3.24 6.86
N CYS A 26 16.04 4.34 6.82
CA CYS A 26 14.93 4.59 5.90
C CYS A 26 14.95 6.06 5.48
N MET A 27 14.88 6.38 4.19
CA MET A 27 14.87 7.78 3.72
C MET A 27 13.57 8.55 4.03
N LYS A 28 12.47 7.88 4.38
CA LYS A 28 11.15 8.52 4.60
C LYS A 28 11.18 9.77 5.50
N PRO A 29 11.89 9.81 6.64
CA PRO A 29 11.86 10.97 7.54
C PRO A 29 12.43 12.26 6.97
N TRP A 30 13.06 12.20 5.79
CA TRP A 30 13.62 13.38 5.10
C TRP A 30 12.77 13.84 3.92
N VAL A 31 11.82 13.02 3.44
CA VAL A 31 11.07 13.28 2.19
C VAL A 31 9.56 13.07 2.28
N HIS A 32 9.08 12.22 3.19
CA HIS A 32 7.71 11.70 3.21
C HIS A 32 6.91 12.22 4.40
N LEU A 33 5.78 12.86 4.12
CA LEU A 33 4.78 13.27 5.10
C LEU A 33 3.61 12.30 5.07
N PHE A 34 3.53 11.44 6.07
CA PHE A 34 2.33 10.65 6.31
C PHE A 34 1.48 11.27 7.42
N VAL A 35 0.18 11.45 7.14
CA VAL A 35 -0.81 11.86 8.14
C VAL A 35 -1.89 10.79 8.19
N SER A 36 -2.15 10.23 9.37
CA SER A 36 -3.15 9.20 9.57
C SER A 36 -4.58 9.77 9.60
N GLN A 37 -5.57 8.87 9.64
CA GLN A 37 -7.00 9.22 9.79
C GLN A 37 -7.34 9.83 11.15
N TYR A 38 -6.38 9.87 12.08
CA TYR A 38 -6.50 10.52 13.38
C TYR A 38 -5.77 11.87 13.43
N GLY A 39 -5.09 12.26 12.35
CA GLY A 39 -4.23 13.45 12.29
C GLY A 39 -2.83 13.25 12.85
N SER A 40 -2.52 12.07 13.38
CA SER A 40 -1.17 11.73 13.82
C SER A 40 -0.22 11.64 12.62
N VAL A 41 0.94 12.29 12.75
CA VAL A 41 2.06 12.13 11.82
C VAL A 41 2.89 10.95 12.32
N VAL A 42 3.06 9.92 11.49
CA VAL A 42 3.91 8.75 11.81
C VAL A 42 4.91 8.51 10.66
N PRO A 43 5.96 7.68 10.82
CA PRO A 43 6.96 7.45 9.78
C PRO A 43 6.39 7.04 8.41
N CYS A 44 5.39 6.15 8.42
CA CYS A 44 4.63 5.77 7.23
C CYS A 44 3.34 5.00 7.56
N CYS A 45 2.59 4.65 6.52
CA CYS A 45 1.34 3.89 6.62
C CYS A 45 1.46 2.51 7.31
N LEU A 46 2.65 1.89 7.34
CA LEU A 46 2.88 0.58 7.99
C LEU A 46 3.14 0.69 9.50
N THR A 47 3.34 1.90 10.02
CA THR A 47 3.47 2.13 11.46
C THR A 47 2.08 2.12 12.11
N PRO A 48 1.91 1.62 13.34
CA PRO A 48 0.69 1.87 14.12
C PRO A 48 0.37 3.36 14.19
N TRP A 49 -0.90 3.74 13.97
CA TRP A 49 -1.32 5.16 13.91
C TRP A 49 -1.68 5.75 15.27
N ASP A 50 -1.43 5.00 16.35
CA ASP A 50 -1.68 5.41 17.72
C ASP A 50 -0.73 6.54 18.18
N LYS A 51 -0.94 7.00 19.41
CA LYS A 51 -0.13 8.08 20.00
C LYS A 51 1.31 7.66 20.25
N GLU A 52 1.59 6.38 20.48
CA GLU A 52 2.94 5.89 20.77
C GLU A 52 3.81 5.89 19.51
N GLY A 53 3.21 5.66 18.34
CA GLY A 53 3.87 5.77 17.04
C GLY A 53 4.10 7.20 16.54
N ALA A 54 3.44 8.21 17.13
CA ALA A 54 3.36 9.56 16.59
C ALA A 54 4.67 10.36 16.69
N LEU A 55 5.01 11.05 15.61
CA LEU A 55 6.05 12.07 15.48
C LEU A 55 5.50 13.49 15.66
N GLY A 56 4.18 13.63 15.64
CA GLY A 56 3.45 14.90 15.79
C GLY A 56 1.96 14.69 15.52
N ASP A 57 1.19 15.77 15.63
CA ASP A 57 -0.25 15.78 15.37
C ASP A 57 -0.62 17.08 14.65
N VAL A 58 -1.12 16.97 13.41
CA VAL A 58 -1.44 18.14 12.57
C VAL A 58 -2.61 18.96 13.11
N ASN A 59 -3.36 18.42 14.07
CA ASN A 59 -4.45 19.14 14.74
C ASN A 59 -3.97 19.92 15.97
N LYS A 60 -2.68 19.83 16.32
CA LYS A 60 -2.08 20.50 17.48
C LYS A 60 -0.86 21.34 17.15
N GLN A 61 -0.17 21.02 16.06
CA GLN A 61 1.10 21.60 15.68
C GLN A 61 1.09 21.85 14.18
N SER A 62 1.76 22.91 13.74
CA SER A 62 1.97 23.17 12.32
C SER A 62 2.91 22.13 11.70
N ILE A 63 2.81 21.90 10.39
CA ILE A 63 3.72 21.00 9.67
C ILE A 63 5.19 21.36 9.88
N LYS A 64 5.53 22.65 9.91
CA LYS A 64 6.91 23.12 10.15
C LYS A 64 7.42 22.74 11.55
N GLU A 65 6.57 22.84 12.57
CA GLU A 65 6.91 22.45 13.93
C GLU A 65 7.12 20.94 14.07
N ILE A 66 6.32 20.14 13.37
CA ILE A 66 6.47 18.68 13.36
C ILE A 66 7.74 18.27 12.62
N TRP A 67 7.96 18.82 11.42
CA TRP A 67 9.00 18.37 10.48
C TRP A 67 10.44 18.49 11.00
N ASN A 68 10.69 19.44 11.90
CA ASN A 68 11.96 19.58 12.63
C ASN A 68 11.76 19.59 14.16
N GLY A 69 10.64 19.01 14.62
CA GLY A 69 10.27 18.87 16.02
C GLY A 69 11.10 17.81 16.75
N THR A 70 10.94 17.75 18.08
CA THR A 70 11.75 16.87 18.93
C THR A 70 11.66 15.40 18.54
N GLU A 71 10.46 14.87 18.29
CA GLU A 71 10.26 13.46 17.92
C GLU A 71 10.87 13.11 16.57
N MET A 72 10.62 13.92 15.53
CA MET A 72 11.21 13.74 14.20
C MET A 72 12.74 13.78 14.25
N ARG A 73 13.32 14.74 14.99
CA ARG A 73 14.77 14.83 15.18
C ARG A 73 15.34 13.61 15.92
N GLN A 74 14.63 13.11 16.92
CA GLN A 74 15.04 11.92 17.65
C GLN A 74 15.02 10.69 16.74
N PHE A 75 13.95 10.54 15.95
CA PHE A 75 13.81 9.44 14.99
C PHE A 75 14.91 9.45 13.92
N ARG A 76 15.19 10.61 13.30
CA ARG A 76 16.32 10.76 12.36
C ARG A 76 17.66 10.37 12.97
N LYS A 77 17.94 10.75 14.22
CA LYS A 77 19.17 10.36 14.94
C LYS A 77 19.25 8.86 15.16
N THR A 78 18.14 8.19 15.49
CA THR A 78 18.09 6.73 15.66
C THR A 78 18.46 6.04 14.34
N LEU A 79 17.85 6.45 13.23
CA LEU A 79 18.11 5.86 11.92
C LEU A 79 19.54 6.13 11.42
N LEU A 80 20.11 7.31 11.63
CA LEU A 80 21.50 7.63 11.25
C LEU A 80 22.55 6.83 12.05
N LYS A 81 22.16 6.27 13.19
CA LYS A 81 22.98 5.34 13.97
C LYS A 81 22.76 3.87 13.57
N ASP A 82 21.95 3.63 12.54
CA ASP A 82 21.48 2.31 12.11
C ASP A 82 20.90 1.48 13.27
N GLN A 83 20.10 2.14 14.11
CA GLN A 83 19.42 1.51 15.24
C GLN A 83 17.96 1.24 14.85
N PRO A 84 17.42 0.03 15.11
CA PRO A 84 16.03 -0.28 14.82
C PRO A 84 15.09 0.55 15.71
N ASP A 85 13.95 0.89 15.14
CA ASP A 85 12.84 1.56 15.84
C ASP A 85 11.58 0.71 15.74
N GLU A 86 10.85 0.52 16.83
CA GLU A 86 9.67 -0.35 16.88
C GLU A 86 8.59 0.06 15.88
N ARG A 87 8.50 1.35 15.54
CA ARG A 87 7.58 1.87 14.52
C ARG A 87 7.82 1.29 13.12
N CYS A 88 9.01 0.75 12.88
CA CYS A 88 9.45 0.18 11.62
C CYS A 88 9.53 -1.36 11.64
N LYS A 89 9.06 -2.01 12.74
CA LYS A 89 9.17 -3.45 12.97
C LYS A 89 8.66 -4.32 11.81
N SER A 90 7.57 -3.92 11.15
CA SER A 90 7.02 -4.64 9.99
C SER A 90 8.03 -4.79 8.84
N CYS A 91 8.83 -3.75 8.57
CA CYS A 91 9.89 -3.84 7.57
C CYS A 91 11.00 -4.79 8.02
N TYR A 92 11.45 -4.68 9.28
CA TYR A 92 12.53 -5.53 9.83
C TYR A 92 12.12 -7.00 9.91
N GLU A 93 10.85 -7.28 10.25
CA GLU A 93 10.30 -8.65 10.24
C GLU A 93 10.21 -9.21 8.83
N SER A 94 9.76 -8.42 7.87
CA SER A 94 9.75 -8.83 6.46
C SER A 94 11.16 -9.20 6.00
N GLU A 95 12.14 -8.33 6.27
CA GLU A 95 13.54 -8.52 5.88
C GLU A 95 14.21 -9.73 6.55
N ARG A 96 13.94 -9.98 7.83
CA ARG A 96 14.45 -11.17 8.54
C ARG A 96 13.90 -12.47 7.97
N ASN A 97 12.71 -12.44 7.36
CA ASN A 97 12.11 -13.58 6.68
C ASN A 97 12.55 -13.68 5.20
N GLY A 98 13.58 -12.93 4.79
CA GLY A 98 14.06 -12.89 3.41
C GLY A 98 13.17 -12.08 2.45
N LEU A 99 12.13 -11.42 2.96
CA LEU A 99 11.21 -10.60 2.17
C LEU A 99 11.73 -9.17 2.03
N LYS A 100 11.37 -8.51 0.94
CA LYS A 100 11.69 -7.09 0.75
C LYS A 100 10.70 -6.23 1.51
N SER A 101 11.14 -5.04 1.89
CA SER A 101 10.33 -4.10 2.65
C SER A 101 10.22 -2.76 1.92
N THR A 102 9.19 -1.99 2.29
CA THR A 102 9.04 -0.60 1.85
C THR A 102 10.24 0.26 2.22
N ARG A 103 10.97 -0.05 3.31
CA ARG A 103 12.20 0.64 3.70
C ARG A 103 13.26 0.54 2.62
N LYS A 104 13.62 -0.68 2.20
CA LYS A 104 14.64 -0.90 1.17
C LYS A 104 14.24 -0.25 -0.17
N MET A 105 12.98 -0.39 -0.56
CA MET A 105 12.44 0.27 -1.76
C MET A 105 12.54 1.80 -1.68
N THR A 106 12.18 2.39 -0.53
CA THR A 106 12.28 3.86 -0.36
C THR A 106 13.73 4.33 -0.44
N ASN A 107 14.68 3.60 0.15
CA ASN A 107 16.09 3.98 0.09
C ASN A 107 16.62 4.02 -1.33
N ALA A 108 16.22 3.05 -2.18
CA ALA A 108 16.59 3.05 -3.59
C ALA A 108 15.93 4.22 -4.34
N LEU A 109 14.63 4.43 -4.17
CA LEU A 109 13.87 5.49 -4.86
C LEU A 109 14.33 6.91 -4.53
N TYR A 110 14.90 7.13 -3.35
CA TYR A 110 15.35 8.44 -2.86
C TYR A 110 16.85 8.48 -2.60
N ALA A 111 17.62 7.65 -3.29
CA ALA A 111 19.08 7.61 -3.16
C ALA A 111 19.74 8.96 -3.57
N ASP A 112 19.13 9.66 -4.54
CA ASP A 112 19.51 11.00 -5.00
C ASP A 112 19.42 12.07 -3.90
N LYS A 113 18.61 11.84 -2.85
CA LYS A 113 18.39 12.76 -1.72
C LYS A 113 19.17 12.37 -0.47
N LEU A 114 20.11 11.44 -0.56
CA LEU A 114 20.89 10.99 0.60
C LEU A 114 21.63 12.14 1.29
N ASP A 115 22.05 13.16 0.54
CA ASP A 115 22.70 14.34 1.09
C ASP A 115 21.80 15.11 2.08
N TRP A 116 20.46 14.99 2.00
CA TRP A 116 19.54 15.57 2.98
C TRP A 116 19.61 14.86 4.34
N ALA A 117 19.82 13.54 4.30
CA ALA A 117 20.04 12.75 5.50
C ALA A 117 21.41 13.06 6.12
N LEU A 118 22.45 13.18 5.29
CA LEU A 118 23.81 13.48 5.73
C LEU A 118 23.94 14.91 6.29
N ASP A 119 23.16 15.87 5.77
CA ASP A 119 23.06 17.25 6.27
C ASP A 119 22.48 17.37 7.68
N THR A 120 21.82 16.32 8.18
CA THR A 120 21.26 16.31 9.53
C THR A 120 22.32 16.76 10.55
N LYS A 121 21.98 17.68 11.45
CA LYS A 121 22.86 18.20 12.49
C LYS A 121 22.91 17.26 13.69
N ARG A 122 23.81 17.52 14.64
CA ARG A 122 23.96 16.70 15.87
C ARG A 122 22.67 16.60 16.69
N ASN A 123 21.86 17.66 16.71
CA ASN A 123 20.57 17.67 17.42
C ASN A 123 19.44 16.95 16.64
N GLY A 124 19.69 16.47 15.42
CA GLY A 124 18.72 15.79 14.55
C GLY A 124 17.98 16.70 13.58
N PHE A 125 18.22 18.02 13.63
CA PHE A 125 17.65 18.98 12.69
C PHE A 125 18.24 18.79 11.29
N SER A 126 17.44 18.85 10.23
CA SER A 126 17.92 18.85 8.84
C SER A 126 17.40 20.10 8.14
N GLU A 127 18.30 20.85 7.48
CA GLU A 127 17.93 22.07 6.73
C GLU A 127 17.32 21.72 5.38
N LYS A 128 17.85 20.67 4.74
CA LYS A 128 17.41 20.24 3.41
C LYS A 128 16.12 19.43 3.42
N ALA A 129 15.84 18.69 4.49
CA ALA A 129 14.66 17.84 4.56
C ALA A 129 13.37 18.62 4.33
N LYS A 130 12.55 18.16 3.38
CA LYS A 130 11.25 18.75 3.05
C LYS A 130 10.21 17.65 2.80
N PRO A 131 8.93 17.85 3.17
CA PRO A 131 7.87 16.88 2.91
C PRO A 131 7.41 16.96 1.44
N ILE A 132 8.24 16.46 0.53
CA ILE A 132 8.03 16.47 -0.92
C ILE A 132 7.16 15.30 -1.42
N PHE A 133 6.89 14.33 -0.57
CA PHE A 133 5.97 13.22 -0.83
C PHE A 133 4.83 13.27 0.20
N TRP A 134 3.63 13.63 -0.24
CA TRP A 134 2.43 13.71 0.59
C TRP A 134 1.63 12.40 0.57
N ASP A 135 1.48 11.78 1.74
CA ASP A 135 0.63 10.61 1.97
C ASP A 135 -0.37 10.92 3.10
N ILE A 136 -1.40 11.70 2.78
CA ILE A 136 -2.33 12.28 3.77
C ILE A 136 -3.66 11.53 3.71
N ARG A 137 -4.00 10.84 4.80
CA ARG A 137 -5.30 10.16 4.97
C ARG A 137 -6.35 11.17 5.43
N ILE A 138 -6.88 11.94 4.47
CA ILE A 138 -7.80 13.06 4.72
C ILE A 138 -9.06 12.58 5.47
N SER A 139 -9.68 11.50 4.99
CA SER A 139 -10.90 10.96 5.58
C SER A 139 -10.99 9.45 5.40
N ASN A 140 -11.84 8.80 6.20
CA ASN A 140 -12.32 7.43 5.97
C ASN A 140 -13.58 7.36 5.09
N LEU A 141 -14.06 8.50 4.55
CA LEU A 141 -15.21 8.52 3.65
C LEU A 141 -14.99 7.55 2.49
N CYS A 142 -15.82 6.51 2.43
CA CYS A 142 -15.75 5.47 1.41
C CYS A 142 -17.17 4.97 1.14
N ASN A 143 -17.40 4.45 -0.07
CA ASN A 143 -18.65 3.81 -0.49
C ASN A 143 -18.62 2.29 -0.39
N PHE A 144 -17.48 1.65 -0.09
CA PHE A 144 -17.36 0.19 0.05
C PHE A 144 -17.17 -0.22 1.51
N LYS A 145 -17.52 -1.46 1.85
CA LYS A 145 -17.20 -2.09 3.14
C LYS A 145 -16.46 -3.42 2.96
N CYS A 146 -15.29 -3.38 2.32
CA CYS A 146 -14.52 -4.57 1.99
C CYS A 146 -14.19 -5.43 3.23
N ARG A 147 -14.29 -6.76 3.14
CA ARG A 147 -14.07 -7.72 4.24
C ARG A 147 -12.68 -7.66 4.87
N ILE A 148 -11.69 -7.19 4.12
CA ILE A 148 -10.30 -6.97 4.57
C ILE A 148 -10.06 -5.56 5.18
N CYS A 149 -11.10 -4.73 5.28
CA CYS A 149 -11.04 -3.36 5.76
C CYS A 149 -11.68 -3.25 7.16
N GLY A 150 -11.79 -2.04 7.69
CA GLY A 150 -12.49 -1.76 8.95
C GLY A 150 -13.08 -0.35 9.00
N HIS A 151 -13.81 -0.03 10.06
CA HIS A 151 -14.50 1.26 10.26
C HIS A 151 -13.56 2.46 10.38
N HIS A 152 -12.29 2.23 10.73
CA HIS A 152 -11.28 3.27 10.66
C HIS A 152 -11.01 3.64 9.19
N SER A 153 -10.92 2.67 8.28
CA SER A 153 -10.55 2.90 6.88
C SER A 153 -11.73 3.15 5.93
N SER A 154 -12.95 2.71 6.28
CA SER A 154 -14.15 3.00 5.50
C SER A 154 -15.34 3.38 6.39
N SER A 155 -15.99 4.48 6.03
CA SER A 155 -17.22 4.93 6.69
C SER A 155 -18.41 3.95 6.54
N GLN A 156 -18.44 3.09 5.51
CA GLN A 156 -19.54 2.11 5.38
C GLN A 156 -19.45 0.97 6.38
N TRP A 157 -18.26 0.72 6.94
CA TRP A 157 -18.06 -0.29 7.96
C TRP A 157 -18.63 0.08 9.33
N TYR A 158 -19.03 1.33 9.56
CA TYR A 158 -19.46 1.81 10.87
C TYR A 158 -20.61 1.00 11.48
N LYS A 159 -21.63 0.65 10.67
CA LYS A 159 -22.76 -0.15 11.15
C LYS A 159 -22.32 -1.56 11.52
N ASP A 160 -21.56 -2.21 10.65
CA ASP A 160 -21.05 -3.56 10.87
C ASP A 160 -20.18 -3.61 12.14
N ALA A 161 -19.25 -2.66 12.31
CA ALA A 161 -18.41 -2.56 13.50
C ALA A 161 -19.22 -2.31 14.79
N LYS A 162 -20.32 -1.55 14.72
CA LYS A 162 -21.21 -1.33 15.85
C LYS A 162 -21.94 -2.61 16.26
N GLU A 163 -22.50 -3.34 15.31
CA GLU A 163 -23.19 -4.62 15.59
C GLU A 163 -22.22 -5.70 16.09
N MET A 164 -20.97 -5.68 15.61
CA MET A 164 -19.91 -6.59 16.04
C MET A 164 -19.22 -6.16 17.34
N GLY A 165 -19.57 -5.01 17.93
CA GLY A 165 -18.95 -4.50 19.15
C GLY A 165 -17.48 -4.09 19.00
N SER A 166 -17.00 -3.83 17.78
CA SER A 166 -15.60 -3.50 17.46
C SER A 166 -15.37 -2.02 17.13
N LEU A 167 -16.39 -1.18 17.30
CA LEU A 167 -16.33 0.25 17.02
C LEU A 167 -15.31 0.95 17.94
N SER A 168 -14.42 1.76 17.34
CA SER A 168 -13.33 2.45 18.05
C SER A 168 -13.46 3.98 18.05
N HIS A 169 -14.54 4.53 17.50
CA HIS A 169 -14.79 5.96 17.41
C HIS A 169 -16.30 6.26 17.34
N GLU A 170 -16.69 7.47 17.73
CA GLU A 170 -18.12 7.83 17.90
C GLU A 170 -18.82 8.24 16.59
N THR A 171 -18.07 8.66 15.56
CA THR A 171 -18.66 9.23 14.34
C THR A 171 -18.36 8.38 13.11
N LYS A 172 -19.38 8.17 12.26
CA LYS A 172 -19.27 7.38 11.02
C LYS A 172 -18.11 7.82 10.12
N ILE A 173 -17.98 9.13 9.96
CA ILE A 173 -16.91 9.75 9.17
C ILE A 173 -15.88 10.35 10.12
N GLN A 174 -14.62 10.03 9.87
CA GLN A 174 -13.46 10.59 10.52
C GLN A 174 -12.69 11.44 9.50
N HIS A 175 -12.24 12.60 9.94
CA HIS A 175 -11.29 13.44 9.21
C HIS A 175 -9.97 13.42 9.99
N GLY A 176 -8.88 13.08 9.30
CA GLY A 176 -7.54 13.07 9.88
C GLY A 176 -7.13 14.47 10.28
N PRO A 177 -6.90 15.37 9.32
CA PRO A 177 -6.86 16.81 9.55
C PRO A 177 -8.27 17.33 9.85
N LYS A 178 -8.47 18.03 10.97
CA LYS A 178 -9.77 18.65 11.31
C LYS A 178 -10.05 19.91 10.51
N ASN A 179 -9.01 20.59 10.04
CA ASN A 179 -9.09 21.74 9.16
C ASN A 179 -8.20 21.52 7.93
N PHE A 180 -8.77 21.03 6.85
CA PHE A 180 -8.03 20.70 5.64
C PHE A 180 -7.43 21.94 4.95
N ASN A 181 -8.16 23.05 4.91
CA ASN A 181 -7.68 24.29 4.28
C ASN A 181 -6.44 24.83 5.00
N GLU A 182 -6.47 24.85 6.34
CA GLU A 182 -5.30 25.27 7.12
C GLU A 182 -4.11 24.33 6.92
N LEU A 183 -4.32 23.01 6.86
CA LEU A 183 -3.25 22.07 6.53
C LEU A 183 -2.65 22.37 5.15
N LEU A 184 -3.48 22.64 4.15
CA LEU A 184 -3.05 22.94 2.79
C LEU A 184 -2.23 24.24 2.73
N GLU A 185 -2.69 25.30 3.42
CA GLU A 185 -1.93 26.55 3.58
C GLU A 185 -0.56 26.31 4.23
N GLN A 186 -0.50 25.46 5.26
CA GLN A 186 0.76 25.11 5.93
C GLN A 186 1.72 24.33 5.03
N LEU A 187 1.24 23.68 3.98
CA LEU A 187 2.05 22.91 3.03
C LEU A 187 2.57 23.75 1.86
N LEU A 188 2.09 24.99 1.69
CA LEU A 188 2.51 25.87 0.58
C LEU A 188 4.03 26.11 0.55
N PHE A 189 4.73 26.05 1.70
CA PHE A 189 6.18 26.27 1.74
C PHE A 189 7.01 25.20 1.01
N VAL A 190 6.45 24.03 0.74
CA VAL A 190 7.09 22.93 0.00
C VAL A 190 6.44 22.71 -1.36
N PHE A 191 5.38 23.45 -1.70
CA PHE A 191 4.58 23.21 -2.89
C PHE A 191 5.39 23.28 -4.19
N ASP A 192 6.41 24.16 -4.23
CA ASP A 192 7.29 24.26 -5.39
C ASP A 192 8.19 23.03 -5.57
N ASP A 193 8.55 22.35 -4.48
CA ASP A 193 9.40 21.15 -4.47
C ASP A 193 8.58 19.84 -4.45
N LEU A 194 7.25 19.90 -4.54
CA LEU A 194 6.36 18.75 -4.41
C LEU A 194 6.60 17.74 -5.56
N GLU A 195 7.02 16.53 -5.21
CA GLU A 195 7.33 15.48 -6.19
C GLU A 195 6.19 14.46 -6.34
N GLU A 196 5.53 14.09 -5.24
CA GLU A 196 4.51 13.04 -5.26
C GLU A 196 3.36 13.31 -4.27
N ILE A 197 2.14 13.03 -4.71
CA ILE A 197 0.96 12.93 -3.86
C ILE A 197 0.38 11.52 -3.98
N TYR A 198 0.23 10.84 -2.85
CA TYR A 198 -0.49 9.56 -2.76
C TYR A 198 -1.88 9.76 -2.15
N PHE A 199 -2.88 9.76 -3.02
CA PHE A 199 -4.28 9.78 -2.64
C PHE A 199 -4.72 8.39 -2.18
N ALA A 200 -4.90 8.23 -0.86
CA ALA A 200 -5.61 7.09 -0.27
C ALA A 200 -6.27 7.50 1.06
N GLY A 201 -7.04 6.60 1.65
CA GLY A 201 -7.85 6.85 2.85
C GLY A 201 -9.04 5.92 2.84
N GLY A 202 -10.24 6.50 2.84
CA GLY A 202 -11.42 5.84 2.29
C GLY A 202 -11.34 5.72 0.77
N GLU A 203 -12.30 6.32 0.05
CA GLU A 203 -12.25 6.43 -1.42
C GLU A 203 -11.93 7.88 -1.82
N PRO A 204 -10.69 8.17 -2.27
CA PRO A 204 -10.27 9.54 -2.59
C PRO A 204 -11.16 10.24 -3.60
N LEU A 205 -11.69 9.53 -4.61
CA LEU A 205 -12.51 10.12 -5.67
C LEU A 205 -13.88 10.62 -5.17
N LEU A 206 -14.26 10.30 -3.94
CA LEU A 206 -15.46 10.82 -3.26
C LEU A 206 -15.19 12.03 -2.37
N MET A 207 -13.93 12.40 -2.14
CA MET A 207 -13.54 13.42 -1.18
C MET A 207 -13.38 14.77 -1.88
N GLU A 208 -14.05 15.81 -1.41
CA GLU A 208 -13.96 17.16 -2.00
C GLU A 208 -12.53 17.72 -1.93
N GLU A 209 -11.80 17.38 -0.88
CA GLU A 209 -10.42 17.77 -0.65
C GLU A 209 -9.46 17.22 -1.72
N HIS A 210 -9.73 16.04 -2.27
CA HIS A 210 -8.96 15.49 -3.40
C HIS A 210 -9.09 16.40 -4.63
N TRP A 211 -10.31 16.79 -4.97
CA TRP A 211 -10.57 17.66 -6.13
C TRP A 211 -9.98 19.06 -5.93
N ALA A 212 -10.03 19.60 -4.70
CA ALA A 212 -9.42 20.88 -4.36
C ALA A 212 -7.89 20.88 -4.55
N ILE A 213 -7.21 19.76 -4.22
CA ILE A 213 -5.76 19.62 -4.48
C ILE A 213 -5.49 19.63 -5.99
N LEU A 214 -6.29 18.91 -6.80
CA LEU A 214 -6.11 18.91 -8.26
C LEU A 214 -6.30 20.31 -8.85
N ASP A 215 -7.28 21.06 -8.37
CA ASP A 215 -7.51 22.45 -8.80
C ASP A 215 -6.31 23.33 -8.46
N LEU A 216 -5.82 23.26 -7.21
CA LEU A 216 -4.66 24.03 -6.77
C LEU A 216 -3.41 23.74 -7.63
N LEU A 217 -3.17 22.46 -7.96
CA LEU A 217 -2.06 22.05 -8.82
C LEU A 217 -2.21 22.64 -10.23
N LEU A 218 -3.41 22.58 -10.82
CA LEU A 218 -3.68 23.11 -12.15
C LEU A 218 -3.57 24.64 -12.20
N GLU A 219 -4.07 25.34 -11.17
CA GLU A 219 -3.97 26.79 -11.04
C GLU A 219 -2.52 27.28 -11.01
N HIS A 220 -1.62 26.50 -10.42
CA HIS A 220 -0.19 26.80 -10.35
C HIS A 220 0.64 26.16 -11.47
N GLY A 221 0.00 25.48 -12.42
CA GLY A 221 0.69 24.78 -13.51
C GLY A 221 1.60 23.62 -13.07
N LYS A 222 1.39 23.06 -11.86
CA LYS A 222 2.13 21.92 -11.30
C LYS A 222 1.60 20.59 -11.83
N THR A 223 1.79 20.35 -13.12
CA THR A 223 1.29 19.15 -13.81
C THR A 223 2.31 18.01 -13.91
N ASP A 224 3.54 18.26 -13.48
CA ASP A 224 4.68 17.34 -13.43
C ASP A 224 4.74 16.51 -12.15
N VAL A 225 4.00 16.89 -11.11
CA VAL A 225 3.84 16.10 -9.88
C VAL A 225 3.32 14.71 -10.18
N LYS A 226 3.89 13.70 -9.52
CA LYS A 226 3.39 12.33 -9.59
C LYS A 226 2.12 12.19 -8.76
N LEU A 227 1.01 11.86 -9.41
CA LEU A 227 -0.24 11.54 -8.74
C LEU A 227 -0.37 10.02 -8.62
N ARG A 228 -0.32 9.50 -7.40
CA ARG A 228 -0.60 8.10 -7.12
C ARG A 228 -1.96 7.98 -6.45
N TYR A 229 -2.77 7.03 -6.91
CA TYR A 229 -4.08 6.73 -6.34
C TYR A 229 -4.11 5.32 -5.81
N ALA A 230 -4.64 5.12 -4.61
CA ALA A 230 -5.24 3.85 -4.22
C ALA A 230 -6.75 4.07 -4.12
N THR A 231 -7.45 3.54 -5.13
CA THR A 231 -8.89 3.71 -5.32
C THR A 231 -9.55 2.35 -5.49
N ASN A 232 -10.78 2.21 -5.04
CA ASN A 232 -11.63 1.06 -5.32
C ASN A 232 -12.21 1.07 -6.75
N PHE A 233 -11.94 2.14 -7.51
CA PHE A 233 -12.27 2.31 -8.92
C PHE A 233 -13.77 2.21 -9.25
N SER A 234 -14.61 2.63 -8.31
CA SER A 234 -16.08 2.54 -8.42
C SER A 234 -16.78 3.81 -8.87
N GLN A 235 -16.11 4.96 -8.75
CA GLN A 235 -16.67 6.25 -9.11
C GLN A 235 -15.59 7.15 -9.68
N THR A 236 -15.84 7.63 -10.89
CA THR A 236 -14.90 8.46 -11.66
C THR A 236 -15.44 9.88 -11.88
N VAL A 237 -16.73 10.09 -11.55
CA VAL A 237 -17.42 11.38 -11.65
C VAL A 237 -17.86 11.85 -10.27
N TYR A 238 -17.53 13.09 -9.89
CA TYR A 238 -17.93 13.71 -8.63
C TYR A 238 -18.49 15.11 -8.87
N LYS A 239 -19.72 15.38 -8.41
CA LYS A 239 -20.42 16.66 -8.61
C LYS A 239 -20.35 17.18 -10.07
N GLY A 240 -20.49 16.28 -11.05
CA GLY A 240 -20.45 16.60 -12.48
C GLY A 240 -19.04 16.73 -13.09
N ARG A 241 -17.98 16.54 -12.30
CA ARG A 241 -16.59 16.56 -12.75
C ARG A 241 -16.08 15.15 -13.00
N ASP A 242 -15.38 14.94 -14.11
CA ASP A 242 -14.82 13.64 -14.49
C ASP A 242 -13.31 13.62 -14.23
N VAL A 243 -12.85 12.67 -13.42
CA VAL A 243 -11.44 12.57 -13.03
C VAL A 243 -10.56 12.17 -14.23
N PHE A 244 -11.09 11.40 -15.19
CA PHE A 244 -10.32 11.00 -16.37
C PHE A 244 -9.99 12.22 -17.24
N GLN A 245 -10.91 13.18 -17.35
CA GLN A 245 -10.68 14.44 -18.06
C GLN A 245 -9.59 15.27 -17.34
N LEU A 246 -9.58 15.29 -16.01
CA LEU A 246 -8.53 15.98 -15.26
C LEU A 246 -7.17 15.30 -15.44
N TRP A 247 -7.11 13.97 -15.40
CA TRP A 247 -5.85 13.23 -15.58
C TRP A 247 -5.21 13.43 -16.96
N THR A 248 -5.96 13.83 -18.00
CA THR A 248 -5.36 14.25 -19.29
C THR A 248 -4.46 15.48 -19.18
N ARG A 249 -4.57 16.24 -18.09
CA ARG A 249 -3.82 17.47 -17.84
C ARG A 249 -2.54 17.25 -17.03
N PHE A 250 -2.32 16.03 -16.53
CA PHE A 250 -1.15 15.67 -15.72
C PHE A 250 -0.23 14.71 -16.47
N ASN A 251 1.08 14.88 -16.26
CA ASN A 251 2.10 14.13 -16.98
C ASN A 251 2.31 12.72 -16.40
N ASN A 252 2.07 12.55 -15.09
CA ASN A 252 2.38 11.31 -14.38
C ASN A 252 1.27 10.93 -13.40
N VAL A 253 0.35 10.09 -13.86
CA VAL A 253 -0.77 9.57 -13.06
C VAL A 253 -0.67 8.05 -12.99
N ASN A 254 -0.70 7.53 -11.75
CA ASN A 254 -0.61 6.10 -11.44
C ASN A 254 -1.84 5.69 -10.63
N VAL A 255 -2.71 4.89 -11.24
CA VAL A 255 -3.91 4.37 -10.60
C VAL A 255 -3.64 2.96 -10.10
N HIS A 256 -3.58 2.80 -8.77
CA HIS A 256 -3.54 1.49 -8.13
C HIS A 256 -4.99 1.10 -7.82
N ALA A 257 -5.59 0.35 -8.74
CA ALA A 257 -6.97 -0.10 -8.65
C ALA A 257 -7.07 -1.29 -7.71
N SER A 258 -7.77 -1.08 -6.60
CA SER A 258 -7.95 -2.09 -5.57
C SER A 258 -9.08 -3.05 -5.96
N LEU A 259 -8.74 -4.07 -6.74
CA LEU A 259 -9.63 -5.12 -7.21
C LEU A 259 -9.03 -6.47 -6.78
N ASP A 260 -9.79 -7.28 -6.05
CA ASP A 260 -9.24 -8.48 -5.37
C ASP A 260 -9.57 -9.80 -6.06
N ASP A 261 -10.60 -9.82 -6.92
CA ASP A 261 -11.12 -10.99 -7.63
C ASP A 261 -12.12 -10.53 -8.72
N THR A 262 -12.70 -11.46 -9.49
CA THR A 262 -13.66 -11.21 -10.58
C THR A 262 -15.11 -11.45 -10.19
N GLY A 263 -16.03 -10.70 -10.81
CA GLY A 263 -17.48 -10.86 -10.66
C GLY A 263 -17.96 -10.89 -9.21
N LYS A 264 -18.85 -11.84 -8.89
CA LYS A 264 -19.43 -12.01 -7.56
C LYS A 264 -18.39 -12.24 -6.45
N ARG A 265 -17.22 -12.80 -6.80
CA ARG A 265 -16.13 -13.05 -5.84
C ARG A 265 -15.47 -11.74 -5.41
N GLY A 266 -15.27 -10.82 -6.35
CA GLY A 266 -14.83 -9.46 -6.08
C GLY A 266 -15.87 -8.69 -5.26
N GLU A 267 -17.15 -8.78 -5.67
CA GLU A 267 -18.25 -8.10 -4.98
C GLU A 267 -18.47 -8.58 -3.54
N LEU A 268 -18.28 -9.86 -3.25
CA LEU A 268 -18.30 -10.40 -1.88
C LEU A 268 -17.17 -9.81 -1.03
N GLN A 269 -15.95 -9.81 -1.56
CA GLN A 269 -14.78 -9.30 -0.84
C GLN A 269 -14.86 -7.79 -0.63
N ARG A 270 -15.44 -7.07 -1.59
CA ARG A 270 -15.55 -5.61 -1.62
C ARG A 270 -17.02 -5.17 -1.68
N SER A 271 -17.82 -5.55 -0.68
CA SER A 271 -19.26 -5.19 -0.63
C SER A 271 -19.48 -3.70 -0.92
N GLY A 272 -20.32 -3.43 -1.93
CA GLY A 272 -20.52 -2.10 -2.53
C GLY A 272 -19.95 -1.99 -3.95
N GLN A 273 -19.04 -2.90 -4.33
CA GLN A 273 -18.53 -3.01 -5.69
C GLN A 273 -19.62 -3.48 -6.65
N SER A 274 -19.59 -2.91 -7.85
CA SER A 274 -20.22 -3.47 -9.05
C SER A 274 -19.11 -3.85 -10.01
N TRP A 275 -19.05 -5.13 -10.36
CA TRP A 275 -18.02 -5.62 -11.29
C TRP A 275 -18.16 -4.99 -12.68
N ASP A 276 -19.39 -4.86 -13.15
CA ASP A 276 -19.69 -4.27 -14.45
C ASP A 276 -19.20 -2.82 -14.54
N ILE A 277 -19.36 -2.03 -13.47
CA ILE A 277 -18.85 -0.66 -13.40
C ILE A 277 -17.32 -0.65 -13.47
N ALA A 278 -16.64 -1.51 -12.72
CA ALA A 278 -15.17 -1.56 -12.74
C ALA A 278 -14.64 -1.87 -14.16
N VAL A 279 -15.28 -2.81 -14.86
CA VAL A 279 -14.91 -3.17 -16.24
C VAL A 279 -15.26 -2.04 -17.22
N SER A 280 -16.45 -1.42 -17.12
CA SER A 280 -16.86 -0.36 -18.03
C SER A 280 -16.00 0.89 -17.86
N GLU A 281 -15.68 1.29 -16.63
CA GLU A 281 -14.81 2.42 -16.36
C GLU A 281 -13.37 2.16 -16.79
N ARG A 282 -12.88 0.90 -16.71
CA ARG A 282 -11.55 0.58 -17.23
C ARG A 282 -11.49 0.74 -18.75
N LYS A 283 -12.52 0.27 -19.46
CA LYS A 283 -12.64 0.49 -20.92
C LYS A 283 -12.71 1.98 -21.26
N ARG A 284 -13.51 2.76 -20.52
CA ARG A 284 -13.59 4.22 -20.70
C ARG A 284 -12.25 4.91 -20.44
N MET A 285 -11.49 4.47 -19.42
CA MET A 285 -10.18 5.01 -19.12
C MET A 285 -9.17 4.79 -20.26
N LEU A 286 -9.17 3.59 -20.86
CA LEU A 286 -8.36 3.27 -22.02
C LEU A 286 -8.67 4.16 -23.24
N GLU A 287 -9.89 4.67 -23.35
CA GLU A 287 -10.30 5.59 -24.42
C GLU A 287 -9.97 7.06 -24.10
N VAL A 288 -10.26 7.50 -22.87
CA VAL A 288 -10.19 8.92 -22.49
C VAL A 288 -8.78 9.36 -22.10
N CYS A 289 -8.06 8.53 -21.36
CA CYS A 289 -6.73 8.85 -20.83
C CYS A 289 -5.78 7.64 -20.89
N PRO A 290 -5.50 7.10 -22.10
CA PRO A 290 -4.67 5.90 -22.28
C PRO A 290 -3.23 6.03 -21.76
N HIS A 291 -2.74 7.25 -21.54
CA HIS A 291 -1.42 7.51 -20.98
C HIS A 291 -1.36 7.31 -19.45
N VAL A 292 -2.51 7.23 -18.77
CA VAL A 292 -2.55 7.01 -17.33
C VAL A 292 -2.23 5.55 -17.02
N HIS A 293 -1.18 5.33 -16.22
CA HIS A 293 -0.79 4.00 -15.80
C HIS A 293 -1.83 3.40 -14.86
N PHE A 294 -2.27 2.18 -15.16
CA PHE A 294 -3.28 1.48 -14.40
C PHE A 294 -2.74 0.15 -13.91
N LEU A 295 -2.60 0.03 -12.59
CA LEU A 295 -2.07 -1.14 -11.92
C LEU A 295 -3.17 -1.79 -11.08
N VAL A 296 -3.50 -3.04 -11.34
CA VAL A 296 -4.40 -3.81 -10.48
C VAL A 296 -3.62 -4.27 -9.26
N THR A 297 -4.06 -3.86 -8.07
CA THR A 297 -3.37 -4.14 -6.80
C THR A 297 -4.26 -4.93 -5.83
N PRO A 298 -4.41 -6.24 -6.03
CA PRO A 298 -5.21 -7.09 -5.15
C PRO A 298 -4.49 -7.30 -3.82
N THR A 299 -5.27 -7.38 -2.74
CA THR A 299 -4.78 -7.84 -1.45
C THR A 299 -5.00 -9.35 -1.33
N ILE A 300 -3.94 -10.13 -1.46
CA ILE A 300 -3.96 -11.57 -1.31
C ILE A 300 -4.29 -11.94 0.14
N ASN A 301 -5.37 -12.68 0.32
CA ASN A 301 -5.90 -13.12 1.59
C ASN A 301 -6.58 -14.49 1.43
N VAL A 302 -7.13 -15.04 2.52
CA VAL A 302 -7.83 -16.33 2.53
C VAL A 302 -8.93 -16.45 1.46
N MET A 303 -9.59 -15.35 1.06
CA MET A 303 -10.73 -15.35 0.15
C MET A 303 -10.39 -15.41 -1.35
N ASN A 304 -9.19 -15.02 -1.76
CA ASN A 304 -8.85 -14.91 -3.18
C ASN A 304 -7.62 -15.71 -3.62
N ILE A 305 -6.86 -16.29 -2.68
CA ILE A 305 -5.59 -16.94 -3.02
C ILE A 305 -5.75 -18.07 -4.06
N HIS A 306 -6.86 -18.82 -4.02
CA HIS A 306 -7.15 -19.88 -4.99
C HIS A 306 -7.44 -19.36 -6.40
N ASN A 307 -7.91 -18.11 -6.55
CA ASN A 307 -8.34 -17.57 -7.84
C ASN A 307 -7.44 -16.44 -8.36
N ILE A 308 -6.49 -15.95 -7.58
CA ILE A 308 -5.70 -14.74 -7.90
C ILE A 308 -4.99 -14.82 -9.25
N GLY A 309 -4.43 -15.98 -9.60
CA GLY A 309 -3.76 -16.20 -10.88
C GLY A 309 -4.74 -16.28 -12.06
N ALA A 310 -5.93 -16.85 -11.85
CA ALA A 310 -6.98 -16.87 -12.86
C ALA A 310 -7.54 -15.48 -13.12
N PHE A 311 -7.73 -14.67 -12.07
CA PHE A 311 -8.13 -13.27 -12.17
C PHE A 311 -7.11 -12.44 -12.99
N HIS A 312 -5.82 -12.54 -12.67
CA HIS A 312 -4.77 -11.89 -13.45
C HIS A 312 -4.83 -12.31 -14.94
N LYS A 313 -4.88 -13.62 -15.20
CA LYS A 313 -4.95 -14.18 -16.55
C LYS A 313 -6.17 -13.69 -17.33
N GLU A 314 -7.35 -13.68 -16.71
CA GLU A 314 -8.59 -13.20 -17.31
C GLU A 314 -8.46 -11.76 -17.82
N TRP A 315 -7.90 -10.87 -17.00
CA TRP A 315 -7.79 -9.45 -17.32
C TRP A 315 -6.76 -9.15 -18.40
N VAL A 316 -5.64 -9.88 -18.40
CA VAL A 316 -4.64 -9.83 -19.48
C VAL A 316 -5.24 -10.30 -20.80
N LEU A 317 -5.90 -11.47 -20.82
CA LEU A 317 -6.50 -12.02 -22.04
C LEU A 317 -7.66 -11.16 -22.56
N SER A 318 -8.35 -10.45 -21.66
CA SER A 318 -9.41 -9.49 -22.01
C SER A 318 -8.88 -8.11 -22.45
N LYS A 319 -7.54 -7.92 -22.46
CA LYS A 319 -6.87 -6.64 -22.78
C LYS A 319 -7.33 -5.47 -21.90
N LEU A 320 -7.77 -5.76 -20.68
CA LEU A 320 -8.08 -4.72 -19.68
C LEU A 320 -6.81 -4.20 -19.02
N ILE A 321 -5.77 -5.05 -18.96
CA ILE A 321 -4.43 -4.74 -18.48
C ILE A 321 -3.39 -5.46 -19.35
N SER A 322 -2.17 -4.95 -19.33
CA SER A 322 -0.97 -5.66 -19.78
C SER A 322 -0.48 -6.66 -18.72
N ILE A 323 0.40 -7.58 -19.10
CA ILE A 323 0.91 -8.64 -18.21
C ILE A 323 1.62 -8.09 -16.96
N ASP A 324 2.21 -6.90 -17.05
CA ASP A 324 2.97 -6.22 -15.99
C ASP A 324 2.14 -5.19 -15.19
N GLU A 325 0.86 -5.03 -15.52
CA GLU A 325 -0.10 -4.12 -14.88
C GLU A 325 -0.89 -4.81 -13.74
N PHE A 326 -0.27 -5.76 -13.06
CA PHE A 326 -0.84 -6.47 -11.92
C PHE A 326 0.19 -6.69 -10.81
N MET A 327 -0.02 -6.10 -9.64
CA MET A 327 0.91 -6.16 -8.50
C MET A 327 0.18 -6.62 -7.23
N PRO A 328 0.22 -7.93 -6.92
CA PRO A 328 -0.44 -8.45 -5.72
C PRO A 328 0.33 -8.10 -4.45
N HIS A 329 -0.40 -7.90 -3.35
CA HIS A 329 0.17 -7.67 -2.03
C HIS A 329 -0.41 -8.64 -1.01
N THR A 330 0.45 -9.35 -0.26
CA THR A 330 -0.03 -10.28 0.77
C THR A 330 -0.53 -9.54 2.01
N LEU A 331 -1.75 -9.87 2.44
CA LEU A 331 -2.35 -9.36 3.67
C LEU A 331 -1.48 -9.74 4.88
N ARG A 332 -1.17 -8.74 5.73
CA ARG A 332 -0.36 -8.91 6.94
C ARG A 332 -1.18 -8.89 8.23
N SER A 333 -2.36 -8.28 8.19
CA SER A 333 -3.27 -8.12 9.32
C SER A 333 -4.70 -7.88 8.80
N PRO A 334 -5.75 -8.37 9.48
CA PRO A 334 -5.70 -9.23 10.67
C PRO A 334 -5.27 -10.68 10.35
N ASN A 335 -4.67 -11.38 11.31
CA ASN A 335 -4.08 -12.70 11.08
C ASN A 335 -5.11 -13.78 10.70
N TYR A 336 -6.37 -13.66 11.15
CA TYR A 336 -7.42 -14.61 10.78
C TYR A 336 -7.86 -14.50 9.31
N LEU A 337 -7.51 -13.44 8.58
CA LEU A 337 -7.69 -13.34 7.12
C LEU A 337 -6.44 -13.75 6.33
N SER A 338 -5.36 -14.12 7.03
CA SER A 338 -4.08 -14.46 6.43
C SER A 338 -4.13 -15.83 5.73
N ILE A 339 -3.37 -15.97 4.66
CA ILE A 339 -3.14 -17.27 4.00
C ILE A 339 -2.39 -18.28 4.88
N ARG A 340 -1.84 -17.86 6.03
CA ARG A 340 -1.19 -18.76 6.99
C ARG A 340 -2.16 -19.61 7.80
N ILE A 341 -3.48 -19.36 7.72
CA ILE A 341 -4.46 -20.17 8.44
C ILE A 341 -4.72 -21.53 7.77
N PHE A 342 -4.31 -21.73 6.52
CA PHE A 342 -4.63 -22.95 5.78
C PHE A 342 -3.95 -24.22 6.37
N PRO A 343 -4.67 -25.36 6.42
CA PRO A 343 -4.10 -26.69 6.62
C PRO A 343 -2.99 -27.04 5.63
N GLU A 344 -2.07 -27.92 5.99
CA GLU A 344 -0.91 -28.29 5.15
C GLU A 344 -1.33 -28.82 3.77
N SER A 345 -2.36 -29.67 3.72
CA SER A 345 -2.91 -30.18 2.46
C SER A 345 -3.40 -29.07 1.53
N GLU A 346 -3.99 -28.03 2.10
CA GLU A 346 -4.53 -26.90 1.35
C GLU A 346 -3.43 -25.94 0.89
N ARG A 347 -2.39 -25.75 1.72
CA ARG A 347 -1.20 -24.99 1.31
C ARG A 347 -0.52 -25.60 0.09
N GLU A 348 -0.47 -26.92 0.00
CA GLU A 348 0.10 -27.61 -1.16
C GLU A 348 -0.75 -27.42 -2.43
N THR A 349 -2.08 -27.42 -2.29
CA THR A 349 -2.98 -27.05 -3.40
C THR A 349 -2.74 -25.62 -3.86
N ILE A 350 -2.68 -24.67 -2.93
CA ILE A 350 -2.43 -23.25 -3.21
C ILE A 350 -1.06 -23.06 -3.87
N ARG A 351 -0.01 -23.73 -3.38
CA ARG A 351 1.33 -23.67 -3.97
C ARG A 351 1.30 -24.04 -5.44
N LYS A 352 0.66 -25.16 -5.78
CA LYS A 352 0.53 -25.61 -7.18
C LYS A 352 -0.20 -24.59 -8.06
N VAL A 353 -1.26 -23.97 -7.55
CA VAL A 353 -2.00 -22.92 -8.29
C VAL A 353 -1.10 -21.72 -8.59
N LEU A 354 -0.31 -21.27 -7.60
CA LEU A 354 0.59 -20.13 -7.78
C LEU A 354 1.78 -20.46 -8.69
N GLU A 355 2.37 -21.64 -8.57
CA GLU A 355 3.47 -22.10 -9.43
C GLU A 355 3.00 -22.24 -10.88
N GLN A 356 1.82 -22.83 -11.12
CA GLN A 356 1.22 -22.89 -12.45
C GLN A 356 0.95 -21.50 -13.03
N HIS A 357 0.57 -20.54 -12.20
CA HIS A 357 0.38 -19.16 -12.65
C HIS A 357 1.71 -18.47 -12.99
N ILE A 358 2.74 -18.66 -12.17
CA ILE A 358 4.10 -18.17 -12.44
C ILE A 358 4.60 -18.72 -13.78
N ASP A 359 4.46 -20.03 -14.01
CA ASP A 359 4.85 -20.68 -15.26
C ASP A 359 4.06 -20.09 -16.45
N TRP A 360 2.75 -19.87 -16.27
CA TRP A 360 1.93 -19.24 -17.30
C TRP A 360 2.41 -17.83 -17.65
N VAL A 361 2.76 -16.99 -16.66
CA VAL A 361 3.29 -15.64 -16.92
C VAL A 361 4.61 -15.73 -17.69
N ILE A 362 5.52 -16.61 -17.30
CA ILE A 362 6.82 -16.81 -17.96
C ILE A 362 6.63 -17.23 -19.43
N GLU A 363 5.77 -18.21 -19.69
CA GLU A 363 5.50 -18.67 -21.06
C GLU A 363 4.76 -17.60 -21.87
N TYR A 364 3.79 -16.91 -21.27
CA TYR A 364 3.06 -15.82 -21.95
C TYR A 364 4.02 -14.72 -22.41
N VAL A 365 4.98 -14.32 -21.57
CA VAL A 365 6.00 -13.31 -21.89
C VAL A 365 6.96 -13.77 -22.99
N LYS A 366 7.33 -15.05 -23.01
CA LYS A 366 8.14 -15.61 -24.11
C LYS A 366 7.40 -15.54 -25.45
N GLU A 367 6.11 -15.85 -25.45
CA GLU A 367 5.26 -15.82 -26.66
C GLU A 367 4.84 -14.39 -27.06
N HIS A 368 4.71 -13.50 -26.08
CA HIS A 368 4.27 -12.11 -26.23
C HIS A 368 5.24 -11.16 -25.51
N PRO A 369 6.45 -10.94 -26.06
CA PRO A 369 7.44 -10.10 -25.42
C PRO A 369 6.87 -8.71 -25.11
N PRO A 370 6.95 -8.23 -23.85
CA PRO A 370 6.48 -6.89 -23.50
C PRO A 370 7.29 -5.84 -24.24
N GLN A 371 6.77 -4.62 -24.28
CA GLN A 371 7.58 -3.49 -24.73
C GLN A 371 8.83 -3.38 -23.84
N ALA A 372 9.97 -3.08 -24.47
CA ALA A 372 11.19 -2.84 -23.71
C ALA A 372 10.95 -1.70 -22.70
N PRO A 373 11.40 -1.84 -21.44
CA PRO A 373 11.27 -0.77 -20.47
C PRO A 373 11.89 0.52 -21.02
N THR A 374 11.22 1.65 -20.81
CA THR A 374 11.73 2.96 -21.21
C THR A 374 13.04 3.26 -20.48
N LYS A 375 13.86 4.19 -21.01
CA LYS A 375 15.09 4.61 -20.33
C LYS A 375 14.83 5.11 -18.89
N ALA A 376 13.73 5.81 -18.67
CA ALA A 376 13.32 6.28 -17.35
C ALA A 376 12.94 5.13 -16.41
N GLU A 377 12.25 4.11 -16.91
CA GLU A 377 11.98 2.89 -16.14
C GLU A 377 13.27 2.14 -15.86
N LEU A 378 14.14 1.95 -16.85
CA LEU A 378 15.45 1.34 -16.65
C LEU A 378 16.24 2.11 -15.59
N GLU A 379 16.35 3.44 -15.65
CA GLU A 379 17.05 4.24 -14.64
C GLU A 379 16.42 4.14 -13.24
N GLN A 380 15.09 4.02 -13.15
CA GLN A 380 14.39 3.78 -11.89
C GLN A 380 14.62 2.36 -11.34
N PHE A 381 14.79 1.38 -12.23
CA PHE A 381 14.95 -0.03 -11.92
C PHE A 381 16.42 -0.52 -12.00
N ASP A 382 17.36 0.35 -12.40
CA ASP A 382 18.76 -0.01 -12.66
C ASP A 382 19.44 -0.37 -11.34
N GLY A 383 19.96 -1.59 -11.29
CA GLY A 383 20.42 -2.21 -10.06
C GLY A 383 19.33 -2.35 -8.97
N LEU A 384 18.06 -1.98 -9.19
CA LEU A 384 17.01 -2.11 -8.18
C LEU A 384 16.74 -3.59 -7.89
N LEU A 385 16.65 -4.44 -8.93
CA LEU A 385 16.42 -5.88 -8.72
C LEU A 385 17.59 -6.52 -7.97
N ASP A 386 18.82 -6.20 -8.37
CA ASP A 386 20.06 -6.65 -7.72
C ASP A 386 20.16 -6.17 -6.28
N ASN A 387 19.96 -4.87 -6.03
CA ASN A 387 19.97 -4.26 -4.70
C ASN A 387 18.88 -4.84 -3.80
N LEU A 388 17.77 -5.28 -4.40
CA LEU A 388 16.71 -5.93 -3.68
C LEU A 388 16.94 -7.45 -3.55
N GLY A 389 17.85 -8.09 -4.30
CA GLY A 389 18.01 -9.55 -4.39
C GLY A 389 16.84 -10.27 -5.06
N MET A 390 16.31 -9.73 -6.17
CA MET A 390 15.18 -10.30 -6.94
C MET A 390 15.73 -11.25 -8.00
N ASN A 391 15.05 -12.37 -8.23
CA ASN A 391 15.38 -13.23 -9.37
C ASN A 391 14.94 -12.54 -10.68
N GLU A 392 15.89 -12.31 -11.58
CA GLU A 392 15.63 -11.93 -12.96
C GLU A 392 15.18 -13.17 -13.75
N THR A 393 13.87 -13.32 -13.95
CA THR A 393 13.29 -14.50 -14.59
C THR A 393 12.99 -14.24 -16.06
N THR A 394 12.50 -13.05 -16.36
CA THR A 394 12.06 -12.62 -17.69
C THR A 394 12.96 -11.53 -18.28
N GLY A 395 13.76 -10.87 -17.44
CA GLY A 395 14.56 -9.69 -17.82
C GLY A 395 13.73 -8.42 -17.92
N HIS A 396 12.44 -8.46 -17.59
CA HIS A 396 11.55 -7.31 -17.53
C HIS A 396 11.28 -6.94 -16.07
N PRO A 397 11.79 -5.79 -15.55
CA PRO A 397 11.81 -5.52 -14.12
C PRO A 397 10.46 -5.55 -13.41
N LYS A 398 9.40 -5.02 -14.05
CA LYS A 398 8.05 -5.02 -13.45
C LYS A 398 7.46 -6.43 -13.36
N ILE A 399 7.71 -7.27 -14.36
CA ILE A 399 7.20 -8.65 -14.42
C ILE A 399 7.98 -9.48 -13.41
N ASP A 400 9.29 -9.32 -13.36
CA ASP A 400 10.10 -10.00 -12.36
C ASP A 400 9.71 -9.58 -10.93
N MET A 401 9.39 -8.31 -10.70
CA MET A 401 8.84 -7.86 -9.41
C MET A 401 7.51 -8.57 -9.08
N GLN A 402 6.58 -8.61 -10.03
CA GLN A 402 5.30 -9.32 -9.88
C GLN A 402 5.48 -10.83 -9.60
N LEU A 403 6.34 -11.52 -10.37
CA LEU A 403 6.66 -12.94 -10.16
C LEU A 403 7.25 -13.18 -8.76
N ASN A 404 8.11 -12.27 -8.31
CA ASN A 404 8.67 -12.33 -6.97
C ASN A 404 7.60 -12.08 -5.88
N GLU A 405 6.57 -11.26 -6.11
CA GLU A 405 5.45 -11.15 -5.16
C GLU A 405 4.65 -12.45 -5.03
N PHE A 406 4.41 -13.17 -6.13
CA PHE A 406 3.78 -14.50 -6.05
C PHE A 406 4.65 -15.52 -5.28
N ARG A 407 5.96 -15.53 -5.53
CA ARG A 407 6.91 -16.36 -4.76
C ARG A 407 6.93 -15.97 -3.28
N ASN A 408 6.91 -14.67 -2.98
CA ASN A 408 6.84 -14.15 -1.62
C ASN A 408 5.55 -14.56 -0.91
N CYS A 409 4.42 -14.67 -1.63
CA CYS A 409 3.18 -15.20 -1.07
C CYS A 409 3.34 -16.65 -0.60
N ILE A 410 4.00 -17.49 -1.40
CA ILE A 410 4.30 -18.88 -1.03
C ILE A 410 5.20 -18.91 0.22
N THR A 411 6.32 -18.17 0.20
CA THR A 411 7.23 -18.09 1.35
C THR A 411 6.52 -17.59 2.61
N TYR A 412 5.64 -16.59 2.51
CA TYR A 412 4.89 -16.07 3.64
C TYR A 412 3.85 -17.06 4.18
N MET A 413 3.15 -17.78 3.30
CA MET A 413 2.21 -18.83 3.68
C MET A 413 2.90 -19.90 4.54
N ASP A 414 4.12 -20.28 4.17
CA ASP A 414 4.91 -21.29 4.86
C ASP A 414 5.64 -20.77 6.11
N SER A 415 5.77 -19.45 6.27
CA SER A 415 6.59 -18.85 7.32
C SER A 415 6.08 -19.11 8.73
N LYS A 416 4.79 -19.45 8.88
CA LYS A 416 4.15 -19.73 10.19
C LYS A 416 2.89 -20.59 9.99
N ASN A 417 2.56 -21.39 11.00
CA ASN A 417 1.27 -22.07 11.09
C ASN A 417 0.30 -21.29 11.99
N ASP A 418 -0.74 -20.70 11.39
CA ASP A 418 -1.81 -19.96 12.09
C ASP A 418 -3.17 -20.69 12.00
N GLN A 419 -3.19 -22.02 11.80
CA GLN A 419 -4.44 -22.80 11.69
C GLN A 419 -5.37 -22.70 12.91
N HIS A 420 -4.81 -22.37 14.08
CA HIS A 420 -5.59 -22.10 15.30
C HIS A 420 -6.54 -20.89 15.16
N LEU A 421 -6.37 -20.06 14.11
CA LEU A 421 -7.24 -18.91 13.82
C LEU A 421 -8.40 -19.24 12.86
N ILE A 422 -8.52 -20.48 12.38
CA ILE A 422 -9.65 -20.89 11.52
C ILE A 422 -11.01 -20.64 12.20
N PRO A 423 -11.22 -20.94 13.50
CA PRO A 423 -12.48 -20.61 14.17
C PRO A 423 -12.80 -19.10 14.17
N GLU A 424 -11.78 -18.25 14.34
CA GLU A 424 -11.95 -16.79 14.31
C GLU A 424 -12.33 -16.31 12.90
N PHE A 425 -11.69 -16.85 11.86
CA PHE A 425 -12.04 -16.58 10.47
C PHE A 425 -13.50 -16.93 10.17
N ILE A 426 -13.96 -18.10 10.61
CA ILE A 426 -15.33 -18.58 10.41
C ILE A 426 -16.32 -17.69 11.16
N ALA A 427 -16.08 -17.42 12.45
CA ALA A 427 -16.95 -16.57 13.24
C ALA A 427 -17.08 -15.17 12.64
N PHE A 428 -15.97 -14.57 12.19
CA PHE A 428 -15.97 -13.30 11.48
C PHE A 428 -16.78 -13.37 10.19
N THR A 429 -16.54 -14.38 9.37
CA THR A 429 -17.17 -14.54 8.04
C THR A 429 -18.66 -14.78 8.16
N ASP A 430 -19.10 -15.69 9.02
CA ASP A 430 -20.51 -16.02 9.25
C ASP A 430 -21.27 -14.83 9.84
N THR A 431 -20.63 -14.06 10.73
CA THR A 431 -21.21 -12.82 11.26
C THR A 431 -21.46 -11.81 10.15
N LEU A 432 -20.47 -11.59 9.26
CA LEU A 432 -20.65 -10.66 8.14
C LEU A 432 -21.67 -11.17 7.11
N ASP A 433 -21.65 -12.46 6.78
CA ASP A 433 -22.63 -13.09 5.89
C ASP A 433 -24.04 -12.83 6.41
N HIS A 434 -24.26 -13.05 7.71
CA HIS A 434 -25.55 -12.76 8.36
C HIS A 434 -25.91 -11.27 8.30
N LEU A 435 -25.00 -10.38 8.72
CA LEU A 435 -25.26 -8.93 8.76
C LEU A 435 -25.51 -8.32 7.38
N ARG A 436 -24.95 -8.91 6.32
CA ARG A 436 -25.00 -8.39 4.95
C ARG A 436 -25.95 -9.15 4.04
N ALA A 437 -26.58 -10.22 4.52
CA ALA A 437 -27.35 -11.16 3.70
C ALA A 437 -26.53 -11.70 2.51
N GLU A 438 -25.26 -12.01 2.78
CA GLU A 438 -24.29 -12.58 1.83
C GLU A 438 -24.05 -14.07 2.14
N SER A 439 -23.37 -14.78 1.24
CA SER A 439 -22.98 -16.18 1.49
C SER A 439 -21.60 -16.48 0.91
N THR A 440 -20.60 -16.46 1.79
CA THR A 440 -19.21 -16.76 1.46
C THR A 440 -19.06 -18.18 0.94
N ARG A 441 -19.69 -19.18 1.59
CA ARG A 441 -19.63 -20.59 1.16
C ARG A 441 -20.23 -20.84 -0.23
N THR A 442 -21.21 -20.03 -0.63
CA THR A 442 -21.82 -20.14 -1.97
C THR A 442 -20.94 -19.52 -3.05
N VAL A 443 -20.28 -18.40 -2.74
CA VAL A 443 -19.47 -17.64 -3.71
C VAL A 443 -18.04 -18.16 -3.80
N LEU A 444 -17.48 -18.66 -2.69
CA LEU A 444 -16.13 -19.20 -2.53
C LEU A 444 -16.21 -20.67 -2.03
N PRO A 445 -16.77 -21.60 -2.82
CA PRO A 445 -17.01 -22.98 -2.39
C PRO A 445 -15.73 -23.72 -1.98
N GLU A 446 -14.57 -23.36 -2.55
CA GLU A 446 -13.26 -23.91 -2.22
C GLU A 446 -12.85 -23.70 -0.76
N LEU A 447 -13.45 -22.73 -0.05
CA LEU A 447 -13.20 -22.51 1.38
C LEU A 447 -14.07 -23.38 2.29
N SER A 448 -15.06 -24.11 1.75
CA SER A 448 -15.95 -24.97 2.54
C SER A 448 -15.23 -25.93 3.50
N PRO A 449 -14.09 -26.56 3.14
CA PRO A 449 -13.36 -27.44 4.04
C PRO A 449 -12.92 -26.79 5.36
N LEU A 450 -12.75 -25.46 5.42
CA LEU A 450 -12.42 -24.77 6.67
C LEU A 450 -13.54 -24.90 7.72
N TRP A 451 -14.81 -24.87 7.30
CA TRP A 451 -15.97 -25.08 8.17
C TRP A 451 -16.13 -26.56 8.59
N ASP A 452 -15.62 -27.49 7.81
CA ASP A 452 -15.67 -28.92 8.17
C ASP A 452 -14.51 -29.28 9.11
N TYR A 453 -13.36 -28.60 8.98
CA TYR A 453 -12.23 -28.72 9.91
C TYR A 453 -12.62 -28.38 11.35
N THR A 454 -13.41 -27.32 11.57
CA THR A 454 -13.84 -26.92 12.92
C THR A 454 -14.78 -27.92 13.58
N LYS A 455 -15.72 -28.52 12.83
CA LYS A 455 -16.57 -29.60 13.36
C LYS A 455 -15.76 -30.79 13.88
N SER A 456 -14.67 -31.13 13.19
CA SER A 456 -13.79 -32.21 13.62
C SER A 456 -12.98 -31.90 14.88
N LEU A 457 -12.77 -30.62 15.22
CA LEU A 457 -12.13 -30.20 16.47
C LEU A 457 -13.10 -30.28 17.64
N ASP A 458 -14.36 -29.89 17.44
CA ASP A 458 -15.41 -29.94 18.47
C ASP A 458 -15.86 -31.37 18.79
N GLU A 459 -15.79 -32.31 17.82
CA GLU A 459 -16.12 -33.72 18.05
C GLU A 459 -15.01 -34.51 18.79
N ASN A 460 -13.80 -33.95 18.87
CA ASN A 460 -12.63 -34.57 19.52
C ASN A 460 -12.22 -33.87 20.84
N ALA A 461 -12.94 -32.83 21.26
CA ALA A 461 -12.78 -32.11 22.52
C ALA A 461 -13.85 -32.55 23.55
#